data_AF-A0A931LCP1-F1
#
_entry.id   AF-A0A931LCP1-F1
#
_cell.length_a   1.000
_cell.length_b   1.000
_cell.length_c   1.000
_cell.angle_alpha   90.00
_cell.angle_beta   90.00
_cell.angle_gamma   90.00
#
_symmetry.space_group_name_H-M   'P 1'
#
loop_
_entity.id
_entity.type
_entity.pdbx_description
1 polymer ?
#
loop_
_entity_poly.entity_id
_entity_poly.type
_entity_poly.pdbx_seq_one_letter_code
_entity_poly.pdbx_strand_id
1 'polypeptide(L)'
;MAARLRSPEGVPIGELFTFLSSLYFRGKLAYARAFARPPAGAGDGILVITPHLGLQPPALPITLTGLRAAARVDIRADNRRYRRPLEETASVIAARIGPDTQVVLLGSVASGKYVDVLTAMFGDRLAFPIEFVGRGDMSRGGLMLRCVTAGRELAYTPLGPATPRHGPRPPRLERIVRPLAGV
;
A
#
# COMPACT_ATOMS: atom_id res chain seq x y z
N MET A 1 8.16 -20.61 0.24
CA MET A 1 7.51 -19.72 1.22
C MET A 1 7.43 -20.34 2.62
N ALA A 2 6.63 -21.40 2.84
CA ALA A 2 6.39 -21.94 4.19
C ALA A 2 7.65 -22.38 4.96
N ALA A 3 8.62 -23.03 4.31
CA ALA A 3 9.90 -23.41 4.95
C ALA A 3 10.70 -22.18 5.40
N ARG A 4 10.89 -21.19 4.52
CA ARG A 4 11.58 -19.93 4.81
C ARG A 4 10.92 -19.11 5.93
N LEU A 5 9.59 -19.08 5.99
CA LEU A 5 8.88 -18.38 7.07
C LEU A 5 9.14 -18.98 8.46
N ARG A 6 9.46 -20.28 8.52
CA ARG A 6 9.80 -20.99 9.77
C ARG A 6 11.28 -20.89 10.12
N SER A 7 12.13 -20.41 9.22
CA SER A 7 13.53 -20.20 9.52
C SER A 7 13.72 -18.90 10.32
N PRO A 8 14.83 -18.77 11.07
CA PRO A 8 15.14 -17.55 11.82
C PRO A 8 15.22 -16.29 10.94
N GLU A 9 15.63 -16.45 9.68
CA GLU A 9 15.79 -15.35 8.72
C GLU A 9 14.46 -14.80 8.22
N GLY A 10 13.40 -15.62 8.23
CA GLY A 10 12.07 -15.23 7.76
C GLY A 10 12.00 -14.92 6.26
N VAL A 11 10.99 -14.12 5.88
CA VAL A 11 10.77 -13.69 4.49
C VAL A 11 10.42 -12.21 4.43
N PRO A 12 10.79 -11.47 3.37
CA PRO A 12 10.36 -10.09 3.22
C PRO A 12 8.83 -9.96 3.24
N ILE A 13 8.29 -8.99 3.98
CA ILE A 13 6.84 -8.75 4.06
C ILE A 13 6.23 -8.55 2.67
N GLY A 14 6.92 -7.84 1.78
CA GLY A 14 6.46 -7.64 0.41
C GLY A 14 6.30 -8.95 -0.37
N GLU A 15 7.20 -9.92 -0.16
CA GLU A 15 7.11 -11.25 -0.77
C GLU A 15 5.95 -12.04 -0.17
N LEU A 16 5.83 -12.05 1.16
CA LEU A 16 4.75 -12.72 1.87
C LEU A 16 3.38 -12.19 1.44
N PHE A 17 3.19 -10.88 1.41
CA PHE A 17 1.91 -10.29 1.03
C PHE A 17 1.60 -10.45 -0.46
N THR A 18 2.62 -10.48 -1.32
CA THR A 18 2.44 -10.85 -2.73
C THR A 18 1.97 -12.29 -2.88
N PHE A 19 2.47 -13.20 -2.04
CA PHE A 19 2.04 -14.59 -2.00
C PHE A 19 0.61 -14.74 -1.46
N LEU A 20 0.25 -14.03 -0.38
CA LEU A 20 -1.06 -14.15 0.28
C LEU A 20 -2.20 -13.40 -0.44
N SER A 21 -1.95 -12.19 -0.94
CA SER A 21 -3.00 -11.24 -1.32
C SER A 21 -3.22 -11.12 -2.84
N SER A 22 -2.95 -12.21 -3.58
CA SER A 22 -3.13 -12.36 -5.03
C SER A 22 -2.81 -11.08 -5.83
N LEU A 23 -3.72 -10.64 -6.71
CA LEU A 23 -3.49 -9.55 -7.64
C LEU A 23 -3.40 -8.17 -6.97
N TYR A 24 -4.08 -7.99 -5.83
CA TYR A 24 -4.22 -6.66 -5.24
C TYR A 24 -2.89 -6.16 -4.65
N PHE A 25 -2.26 -6.95 -3.78
CA PHE A 25 -0.96 -6.55 -3.23
C PHE A 25 0.14 -6.56 -4.28
N ARG A 26 0.12 -7.55 -5.20
CA ARG A 26 1.04 -7.58 -6.33
C ARG A 26 0.97 -6.28 -7.15
N GLY A 27 -0.24 -5.80 -7.46
CA GLY A 27 -0.42 -4.54 -8.17
C GLY A 27 0.13 -3.34 -7.41
N LYS A 28 -0.14 -3.25 -6.10
CA LYS A 28 0.40 -2.17 -5.24
C LYS A 28 1.92 -2.12 -5.26
N LEU A 29 2.57 -3.27 -5.02
CA LEU A 29 4.03 -3.33 -4.94
C LEU A 29 4.69 -3.08 -6.30
N ALA A 30 4.14 -3.64 -7.38
CA ALA A 30 4.64 -3.39 -8.74
C ALA A 30 4.51 -1.91 -9.13
N TYR A 31 3.36 -1.30 -8.84
CA TYR A 31 3.11 0.10 -9.14
C TYR A 31 4.03 1.03 -8.33
N ALA A 32 4.17 0.79 -7.03
CA ALA A 32 5.05 1.58 -6.17
C ALA A 32 6.51 1.50 -6.66
N ARG A 33 7.00 0.32 -7.04
CA ARG A 33 8.34 0.15 -7.62
C ARG A 33 8.55 0.87 -8.95
N ALA A 34 7.50 1.00 -9.76
CA ALA A 34 7.59 1.64 -11.07
C ALA A 34 7.56 3.17 -10.98
N PHE A 35 6.83 3.73 -10.03
CA PHE A 35 6.50 5.16 -10.03
C PHE A 35 6.97 5.94 -8.80
N ALA A 36 7.42 5.29 -7.72
CA ALA A 36 7.92 5.99 -6.54
C ALA A 36 9.14 6.85 -6.87
N ARG A 37 9.12 8.10 -6.39
CA ARG A 37 10.22 9.07 -6.50
C ARG A 37 10.56 9.59 -5.10
N PRO A 38 11.21 8.76 -4.26
CA PRO A 38 11.54 9.15 -2.90
C PRO A 38 12.53 10.32 -2.87
N PRO A 39 12.47 11.21 -1.86
CA PRO A 39 13.52 12.18 -1.63
C PRO A 39 14.85 11.48 -1.28
N ALA A 40 15.96 12.20 -1.45
CA ALA A 40 17.29 11.67 -1.13
C ALA A 40 17.36 11.13 0.31
N GLY A 41 17.93 9.94 0.48
CA GLY A 41 18.08 9.29 1.79
C GLY A 41 16.82 8.59 2.33
N ALA A 42 15.71 8.54 1.58
CA ALA A 42 14.49 7.83 1.97
C ALA A 42 14.39 6.38 1.44
N GLY A 43 15.48 5.82 0.89
CA GLY A 43 15.50 4.47 0.33
C GLY A 43 14.65 4.36 -0.94
N ASP A 44 13.88 3.29 -1.08
CA ASP A 44 12.97 3.08 -2.22
C ASP A 44 11.64 3.85 -2.10
N GLY A 45 11.37 4.49 -0.96
CA GLY A 45 10.13 5.22 -0.71
C GLY A 45 8.88 4.34 -0.57
N ILE A 46 9.04 3.02 -0.49
CA ILE A 46 7.93 2.08 -0.47
C ILE A 46 7.68 1.62 0.96
N LEU A 47 6.44 1.75 1.41
CA LEU A 47 6.03 1.41 2.76
C LEU A 47 4.81 0.49 2.76
N VAL A 48 4.84 -0.49 3.66
CA VAL A 48 3.76 -1.44 3.91
C VAL A 48 3.18 -1.14 5.28
N ILE A 49 1.86 -0.94 5.34
CA ILE A 49 1.14 -0.81 6.61
C ILE A 49 1.03 -2.21 7.24
N THR A 50 1.53 -2.35 8.46
CA THR A 50 1.47 -3.60 9.23
C THR A 50 0.57 -3.45 10.47
N PRO A 51 -0.06 -4.53 10.98
CA PRO A 51 -0.95 -4.44 12.14
C PRO A 51 -0.28 -4.04 13.46
N HIS A 52 1.03 -4.24 13.61
CA HIS A 52 1.68 -4.12 14.92
C HIS A 52 3.03 -3.40 14.89
N LEU A 53 3.57 -3.08 13.71
CA LEU A 53 4.87 -2.40 13.54
C LEU A 53 4.74 -1.07 12.77
N GLY A 54 3.52 -0.63 12.43
CA GLY A 54 3.31 0.60 11.66
C GLY A 54 3.75 0.45 10.20
N LEU A 55 4.34 1.52 9.65
CA LEU A 55 4.88 1.59 8.29
C LEU A 55 6.27 0.95 8.22
N GLN A 56 6.41 -0.06 7.38
CA GLN A 56 7.65 -0.84 7.25
C GLN A 56 8.09 -0.99 5.79
N PRO A 57 9.39 -1.07 5.48
CA PRO A 57 9.83 -1.31 4.12
C PRO A 57 9.37 -2.71 3.65
N PRO A 58 9.10 -2.91 2.34
CA PRO A 58 8.72 -4.23 1.82
C PRO A 58 9.79 -5.29 2.03
N ALA A 59 11.05 -4.87 2.22
CA ALA A 59 12.20 -5.72 2.50
C ALA A 59 12.27 -6.23 3.96
N LEU A 60 11.49 -5.67 4.90
CA LEU A 60 11.53 -6.07 6.30
C LEU A 60 11.28 -7.59 6.41
N PRO A 61 12.21 -8.37 6.98
CA PRO A 61 11.98 -9.79 7.21
C PRO A 61 10.91 -10.00 8.28
N ILE A 62 9.96 -10.90 8.00
CA ILE A 62 8.96 -11.37 8.96
C ILE A 62 9.10 -12.87 9.15
N THR A 63 9.14 -13.28 10.43
CA THR A 63 9.17 -14.69 10.84
C THR A 63 7.77 -15.19 11.16
N LEU A 64 7.61 -16.50 11.36
CA LEU A 64 6.34 -17.05 11.84
C LEU A 64 5.87 -16.43 13.17
N THR A 65 6.81 -16.12 14.08
CA THR A 65 6.49 -15.45 15.35
C THR A 65 5.97 -14.03 15.11
N GLY A 66 6.63 -13.26 14.23
CA GLY A 66 6.16 -11.92 13.84
C GLY A 66 4.79 -11.95 13.15
N LEU A 67 4.55 -12.94 12.29
CA LEU A 67 3.25 -13.11 11.64
C LEU A 67 2.14 -13.44 12.64
N ARG A 68 2.43 -14.30 13.63
CA ARG A 68 1.48 -14.61 14.73
C ARG A 68 1.22 -13.39 15.61
N ALA A 69 2.23 -12.56 15.88
CA ALA A 69 2.06 -11.31 16.60
C ALA A 69 1.15 -10.34 15.81
N ALA A 70 1.38 -10.20 14.50
CA ALA A 70 0.53 -9.40 13.62
C ALA A 70 -0.94 -9.87 13.64
N ALA A 71 -1.18 -11.18 13.61
CA ALA A 71 -2.51 -11.76 13.59
C ALA A 71 -3.30 -11.54 14.90
N ARG A 72 -2.64 -11.16 16.00
CA ARG A 72 -3.28 -10.86 17.29
C ARG A 72 -3.72 -9.40 17.43
N VAL A 73 -3.47 -8.56 16.42
CA VAL A 73 -3.77 -7.13 16.48
C VAL A 73 -4.85 -6.78 15.46
N ASP A 74 -6.03 -6.43 15.96
CA ASP A 74 -7.13 -5.97 15.12
C ASP A 74 -6.85 -4.60 14.50
N ILE A 75 -7.05 -4.48 13.19
CA ILE A 75 -6.82 -3.25 12.45
C ILE A 75 -8.04 -2.33 12.60
N ARG A 76 -8.06 -1.53 13.67
CA ARG A 76 -9.10 -0.54 13.95
C ARG A 76 -8.50 0.77 14.46
N ALA A 77 -9.09 1.89 14.08
CA ALA A 77 -8.60 3.22 14.45
C ALA A 77 -8.58 3.49 15.97
N ASP A 78 -9.42 2.79 16.74
CA ASP A 78 -9.53 2.87 18.20
C ASP A 78 -8.60 1.87 18.93
N ASN A 79 -8.03 0.89 18.22
CA ASN A 79 -7.11 -0.08 18.81
C ASN A 79 -5.70 0.54 18.97
N ARG A 80 -5.33 0.89 20.20
CA ARG A 80 -4.01 1.46 20.50
C ARG A 80 -2.83 0.59 20.08
N ARG A 81 -2.95 -0.74 20.11
CA ARG A 81 -1.86 -1.67 19.69
C ARG A 81 -1.57 -1.59 18.19
N TYR A 82 -2.58 -1.19 17.41
CA TYR A 82 -2.44 -0.94 15.98
C TYR A 82 -2.08 0.53 15.70
N ARG A 83 -2.79 1.45 16.33
CA ARG A 83 -2.71 2.89 16.07
C ARG A 83 -1.34 3.47 16.43
N ARG A 84 -0.82 3.16 17.62
CA ARG A 84 0.41 3.76 18.14
C ARG A 84 1.63 3.52 17.23
N PRO A 85 1.95 2.26 16.83
CA PRO A 85 3.07 2.03 15.90
C PRO A 85 2.90 2.73 14.55
N LEU A 86 1.66 2.84 14.06
CA LEU A 86 1.37 3.54 12.81
C LEU A 86 1.63 5.04 12.92
N GLU A 87 1.19 5.68 14.01
CA GLU A 87 1.46 7.10 14.29
C GLU A 87 2.95 7.37 14.46
N GLU A 88 3.65 6.56 15.27
CA GLU A 88 5.08 6.73 15.54
C GLU A 88 5.90 6.67 14.24
N THR A 89 5.69 5.63 13.43
CA THR A 89 6.40 5.48 12.15
C THR A 89 6.02 6.55 11.14
N ALA A 90 4.75 6.90 11.02
CA ALA A 90 4.29 7.96 10.13
C ALA A 90 4.84 9.34 10.51
N SER A 91 4.91 9.66 11.81
CA SER A 91 5.49 10.91 12.32
C SER A 91 6.98 11.02 11.98
N VAL A 92 7.74 9.92 12.14
CA VAL A 92 9.16 9.89 11.78
C VAL A 92 9.35 10.16 10.28
N ILE A 93 8.51 9.59 9.43
CA ILE A 93 8.56 9.83 7.99
C ILE A 93 8.17 11.27 7.68
N ALA A 94 7.07 11.77 8.26
CA ALA A 94 6.55 13.11 8.04
C ALA A 94 7.56 14.21 8.37
N ALA A 95 8.40 13.98 9.40
CA ALA A 95 9.48 14.88 9.81
C ALA A 95 10.72 14.82 8.90
N ARG A 96 10.91 13.72 8.17
CA ARG A 96 12.08 13.51 7.29
C ARG A 96 11.84 13.91 5.84
N ILE A 97 10.61 13.77 5.36
CA ILE A 97 10.26 14.13 3.99
C ILE A 97 9.94 15.62 3.92
N GLY A 98 10.40 16.28 2.85
CA GLY A 98 10.18 17.71 2.65
C GLY A 98 8.69 18.08 2.50
N PRO A 99 8.36 19.38 2.57
CA PRO A 99 6.98 19.87 2.40
C PRO A 99 6.41 19.51 1.02
N ASP A 100 7.26 19.41 -0.01
CA ASP A 100 6.86 19.11 -1.39
C ASP A 100 6.76 17.60 -1.68
N THR A 101 7.07 16.74 -0.70
CA THR A 101 7.00 15.28 -0.89
C THR A 101 5.59 14.77 -0.63
N GLN A 102 4.93 14.31 -1.69
CA GLN A 102 3.63 13.64 -1.59
C GLN A 102 3.79 12.19 -1.10
N VAL A 103 2.86 11.73 -0.26
CA VAL A 103 2.74 10.35 0.21
C VAL A 103 1.49 9.72 -0.39
N VAL A 104 1.65 8.66 -1.19
CA VAL A 104 0.54 8.07 -1.94
C VAL A 104 0.04 6.77 -1.29
N LEU A 105 -1.20 6.78 -0.81
CA LEU A 105 -1.87 5.61 -0.23
C LEU A 105 -2.49 4.72 -1.32
N LEU A 106 -1.82 3.61 -1.63
CA LEU A 106 -2.33 2.60 -2.59
C LEU A 106 -3.29 1.57 -1.92
N GLY A 107 -3.49 1.68 -0.61
CA GLY A 107 -4.30 0.78 0.22
C GLY A 107 -5.81 1.02 0.15
N SER A 108 -6.55 0.52 1.15
CA SER A 108 -7.99 0.81 1.26
C SER A 108 -8.19 2.26 1.68
N VAL A 109 -8.78 3.08 0.81
CA VAL A 109 -9.10 4.49 1.07
C VAL A 109 -10.54 4.69 1.58
N ALA A 110 -11.38 3.66 1.45
CA ALA A 110 -12.80 3.72 1.82
C ALA A 110 -13.02 3.76 3.35
N SER A 111 -12.12 3.16 4.13
CA SER A 111 -12.24 3.06 5.59
C SER A 111 -11.31 4.02 6.34
N GLY A 112 -11.80 4.64 7.41
CA GLY A 112 -11.02 5.56 8.26
C GLY A 112 -9.84 4.93 9.00
N LYS A 113 -9.81 3.60 9.17
CA LYS A 113 -8.76 2.88 9.92
C LYS A 113 -7.31 3.19 9.53
N TYR A 114 -7.07 3.55 8.27
CA TYR A 114 -5.77 4.04 7.79
C TYR A 114 -5.81 5.54 7.55
N VAL A 115 -6.86 6.00 6.87
CA VAL A 115 -6.98 7.36 6.36
C VAL A 115 -6.91 8.37 7.49
N ASP A 116 -7.65 8.17 8.58
CA ASP A 116 -7.74 9.15 9.66
C ASP A 116 -6.38 9.32 10.36
N VAL A 117 -5.69 8.19 10.58
CA VAL A 117 -4.37 8.18 11.23
C VAL A 117 -3.31 8.84 10.33
N LEU A 118 -3.29 8.48 9.05
CA LEU A 118 -2.28 8.98 8.12
C LEU A 118 -2.54 10.45 7.76
N THR A 119 -3.79 10.88 7.65
CA THR A 119 -4.15 12.28 7.35
C THR A 119 -3.68 13.20 8.47
N ALA A 120 -3.83 12.77 9.73
CA ALA A 120 -3.33 13.54 10.87
C ALA A 120 -1.81 13.77 10.83
N MET A 121 -1.03 12.88 10.20
CA MET A 121 0.44 12.97 10.16
C MET A 121 0.97 13.65 8.89
N PHE A 122 0.34 13.40 7.75
CA PHE A 122 0.82 13.88 6.45
C PHE A 122 0.07 15.11 5.93
N GLY A 123 -1.14 15.39 6.44
CA GLY A 123 -1.97 16.50 5.98
C GLY A 123 -2.27 16.40 4.49
N ASP A 124 -2.20 17.54 3.79
CA ASP A 124 -2.46 17.66 2.35
C ASP A 124 -1.46 16.90 1.47
N ARG A 125 -0.33 16.45 2.05
CA ARG A 125 0.64 15.59 1.34
C ARG A 125 0.14 14.16 1.19
N LEU A 126 -0.85 13.72 1.98
CA LEU A 126 -1.43 12.40 1.79
C LEU A 126 -2.34 12.42 0.57
N ALA A 127 -2.05 11.60 -0.42
CA ALA A 127 -2.83 11.49 -1.64
C ALA A 127 -3.19 10.04 -1.96
N PHE A 128 -4.09 9.86 -2.92
CA PHE A 128 -4.43 8.55 -3.47
C PHE A 128 -4.84 8.65 -4.95
N PRO A 129 -4.79 7.54 -5.70
CA PRO A 129 -5.28 7.53 -7.07
C PRO A 129 -6.80 7.74 -7.14
N ILE A 130 -7.26 8.80 -7.82
CA ILE A 130 -8.70 9.11 -7.93
C ILE A 130 -9.46 7.97 -8.61
N GLU A 131 -8.81 7.23 -9.51
CA GLU A 131 -9.38 6.10 -10.23
C GLU A 131 -9.70 4.90 -9.32
N PHE A 132 -9.33 4.95 -8.03
CA PHE A 132 -9.71 3.95 -7.04
C PHE A 132 -11.14 4.12 -6.52
N VAL A 133 -11.74 5.30 -6.68
CA VAL A 133 -13.11 5.57 -6.24
C VAL A 133 -14.08 4.57 -6.90
N GLY A 134 -14.92 3.94 -6.08
CA GLY A 134 -15.90 2.93 -6.53
C GLY A 134 -15.28 1.60 -6.99
N ARG A 135 -13.95 1.43 -6.93
CA ARG A 135 -13.25 0.25 -7.47
C ARG A 135 -12.84 -0.74 -6.37
N GLY A 136 -13.29 -1.99 -6.51
CA GLY A 136 -12.89 -3.08 -5.61
C GLY A 136 -11.42 -3.49 -5.73
N ASP A 137 -10.90 -4.15 -4.70
CA ASP A 137 -9.47 -4.53 -4.52
C ASP A 137 -8.83 -5.18 -5.75
N MET A 138 -9.46 -6.20 -6.31
CA MET A 138 -8.91 -6.90 -7.48
C MET A 138 -8.87 -6.03 -8.73
N SER A 139 -9.88 -5.16 -8.92
CA SER A 139 -9.90 -4.22 -10.04
C SER A 139 -8.85 -3.12 -9.86
N ARG A 140 -8.56 -2.68 -8.64
CA ARG A 140 -7.43 -1.78 -8.35
C ARG A 140 -6.09 -2.45 -8.65
N GLY A 141 -5.92 -3.70 -8.21
CA GLY A 141 -4.73 -4.51 -8.53
C GLY A 141 -4.47 -4.64 -10.03
N GLY A 142 -5.51 -4.98 -10.80
CA GLY A 142 -5.42 -5.08 -12.25
C GLY A 142 -5.16 -3.75 -12.95
N LEU A 143 -5.74 -2.65 -12.46
CA LEU A 143 -5.50 -1.30 -12.99
C LEU A 143 -4.03 -0.92 -12.83
N MET A 144 -3.50 -1.07 -11.61
CA MET A 144 -2.10 -0.76 -11.31
C MET A 144 -1.13 -1.55 -12.18
N LEU A 145 -1.37 -2.85 -12.39
CA LEU A 145 -0.50 -3.66 -13.26
C LEU A 145 -0.52 -3.20 -14.72
N ARG A 146 -1.69 -2.79 -15.24
CA ARG A 146 -1.79 -2.23 -16.61
C ARG A 146 -1.08 -0.90 -16.73
N CYS A 147 -1.20 -0.04 -15.72
CA CYS A 147 -0.46 1.21 -15.64
C CYS A 147 1.05 0.95 -15.70
N VAL A 148 1.55 -0.04 -14.95
CA VAL A 148 2.97 -0.46 -15.02
C VAL A 148 3.33 -0.93 -16.42
N THR A 149 2.54 -1.81 -17.04
CA THR A 149 2.80 -2.29 -18.41
C THR A 149 2.80 -1.16 -19.45
N ALA A 150 1.94 -0.15 -19.28
CA ALA A 150 1.81 0.98 -20.18
C ALA A 150 2.76 2.15 -19.85
N GLY A 151 3.57 2.06 -18.79
CA GLY A 151 4.40 3.18 -18.31
C GLY A 151 3.60 4.42 -17.89
N ARG A 152 2.33 4.25 -17.49
CA ARG A 152 1.41 5.35 -17.20
C ARG A 152 1.09 5.44 -15.71
N GLU A 153 1.55 6.51 -15.07
CA GLU A 153 1.19 6.85 -13.69
C GLU A 153 -0.29 7.27 -13.59
N LEU A 154 -0.94 6.93 -12.47
CA LEU A 154 -2.32 7.33 -12.14
C LEU A 154 -2.38 8.77 -11.66
N ALA A 155 -3.55 9.40 -11.76
CA ALA A 155 -3.78 10.74 -11.24
C ALA A 155 -4.01 10.71 -9.72
N TYR A 156 -3.18 11.43 -8.97
CA TYR A 156 -3.32 11.53 -7.52
C TYR A 156 -4.14 12.75 -7.10
N THR A 157 -5.00 12.57 -6.11
CA THR A 157 -5.72 13.65 -5.43
C THR A 157 -5.41 13.62 -3.94
N PRO A 158 -5.32 14.76 -3.24
CA PRO A 158 -5.19 14.79 -1.79
C PRO A 158 -6.33 14.05 -1.09
N LEU A 159 -6.03 13.39 0.03
CA LEU A 159 -7.00 12.75 0.93
C LEU A 159 -7.54 13.79 1.92
N GLY A 160 -8.31 14.75 1.41
CA GLY A 160 -8.97 15.78 2.23
C GLY A 160 -10.40 15.39 2.65
N PRO A 161 -11.00 16.09 3.63
CA PRO A 161 -12.38 15.82 4.10
C PRO A 161 -13.44 15.85 2.99
N ALA A 162 -13.26 16.73 2.00
CA ALA A 162 -14.19 16.88 0.87
C ALA A 162 -13.94 15.90 -0.28
N THR A 163 -12.89 15.07 -0.21
CA THR A 163 -12.50 14.24 -1.35
C THR A 163 -13.36 12.97 -1.39
N PRO A 164 -14.02 12.66 -2.52
CA PRO A 164 -14.86 11.48 -2.62
C PRO A 164 -14.00 10.21 -2.52
N ARG A 165 -14.25 9.40 -1.48
CA ARG A 165 -13.62 8.08 -1.28
C ARG A 165 -14.55 6.93 -1.69
N HIS A 166 -15.81 7.26 -1.95
CA HIS A 166 -16.87 6.38 -2.42
C HIS A 166 -17.49 6.98 -3.67
N GLY A 167 -18.02 6.13 -4.54
CA GLY A 167 -18.62 6.56 -5.79
C GLY A 167 -19.13 5.38 -6.61
N PRO A 168 -19.73 5.65 -7.78
CA PRO A 168 -20.27 4.61 -8.64
C PRO A 168 -19.16 3.66 -9.10
N ARG A 169 -19.52 2.41 -9.31
CA ARG A 169 -18.57 1.40 -9.77
C ARG A 169 -18.15 1.72 -11.21
N PRO A 170 -16.85 1.96 -11.48
CA PRO A 170 -16.38 2.25 -12.82
C PRO A 170 -16.48 1.02 -13.73
N PRO A 171 -16.39 1.19 -15.07
CA PRO A 171 -16.37 0.08 -16.02
C PRO A 171 -15.33 -0.98 -15.68
N ARG A 172 -15.63 -2.23 -16.06
CA ARG A 172 -14.69 -3.34 -15.92
C ARG A 172 -13.45 -3.07 -16.76
N LEU A 173 -12.30 -3.50 -16.26
CA LEU A 173 -11.06 -3.46 -17.05
C LEU A 173 -11.20 -4.41 -18.24
N GLU A 174 -10.90 -3.90 -19.44
CA GLU A 174 -10.95 -4.67 -20.69
C GLU A 174 -10.10 -5.94 -20.59
N ARG A 175 -10.59 -7.07 -21.10
CA ARG A 175 -9.84 -8.33 -21.03
C ARG A 175 -8.52 -8.19 -21.82
N ILE A 176 -7.39 -8.50 -21.19
CA ILE A 176 -6.12 -8.60 -21.92
C ILE A 176 -6.21 -9.87 -22.77
N VAL A 177 -6.31 -9.71 -24.08
CA VAL A 177 -6.13 -10.81 -25.03
C VAL A 177 -4.63 -10.89 -25.27
N ARG A 178 -3.98 -11.94 -24.76
CA ARG A 178 -2.62 -12.25 -25.19
C ARG A 178 -2.72 -12.76 -26.63
N PRO A 179 -1.92 -12.24 -27.58
CA PRO A 179 -1.76 -12.93 -28.85
C PRO A 179 -1.31 -14.36 -28.55
N LEU A 180 -1.92 -15.34 -29.20
CA LEU A 180 -1.37 -16.70 -29.18
C LEU A 180 0.08 -16.56 -29.69
N ALA A 181 1.04 -17.00 -28.87
CA ALA A 181 2.42 -17.10 -29.35
C ALA A 181 2.37 -17.99 -30.59
N GLY A 182 2.80 -17.45 -31.73
CA GLY A 182 2.86 -18.18 -32.99
C GLY A 182 3.66 -19.46 -32.80
N VAL A 183 3.13 -20.53 -33.39
CA VAL A 183 3.71 -21.87 -33.51
C VAL A 183 5.10 -21.82 -34.15
#